data_AF-A0A6L9XW99-F1
#
_entry.id   AF-A0A6L9XW99-F1
#
_cell.length_a   1.000
_cell.length_b   1.000
_cell.length_c   1.000
_cell.angle_alpha   90.00
_cell.angle_beta   90.00
_cell.angle_gamma   90.00
#
_symmetry.space_group_name_H-M   'P 1'
#
loop_
_entity.id
_entity.type
_entity.pdbx_description
1 polymer ?
#
loop_
_entity_poly.entity_id
_entity_poly.type
_entity_poly.pdbx_seq_one_letter_code
_entity_poly.pdbx_strand_id
1 'polypeptide(L)'
;MSAWHPVANAHASEWTLRQGEQGQPYAVVRRFVFGDPNHPEVWFRAVTWAPTSDGRELIGWCRTLEAAASAGWDHRCAYESWRHHMASKRTDAATMSRLRPPAAELVRFYRAALRRPSAGPPLQPH
;
A
#
# COMPACT_ATOMS: atom_id res chain seq x y z
N MET A 1 36.12 -24.36 -11.37
CA MET A 1 35.89 -23.07 -10.71
C MET A 1 34.71 -22.41 -11.42
N SER A 2 33.57 -22.25 -10.76
CA SER A 2 32.36 -21.69 -11.39
C SER A 2 32.62 -20.23 -11.78
N ALA A 3 32.32 -19.87 -13.03
CA ALA A 3 32.53 -18.52 -13.55
C ALA A 3 31.60 -17.54 -12.81
N TRP A 4 32.18 -16.43 -12.36
CA TRP A 4 31.44 -15.30 -11.81
C TRP A 4 30.35 -14.87 -12.81
N HIS A 5 29.09 -14.82 -12.36
CA HIS A 5 27.96 -14.42 -13.19
C HIS A 5 27.14 -13.34 -12.47
N PRO A 6 26.97 -12.13 -13.03
CA PRO A 6 26.37 -10.99 -12.34
C PRO A 6 24.91 -11.23 -11.90
N VAL A 7 24.19 -12.10 -12.61
CA VAL A 7 22.81 -12.50 -12.24
C VAL A 7 22.76 -13.35 -10.96
N ALA A 8 23.81 -14.10 -10.62
CA ALA A 8 23.83 -14.97 -9.45
C ALA A 8 23.83 -14.20 -8.11
N ASN A 9 24.20 -12.92 -8.13
CA ASN A 9 24.19 -12.03 -6.97
C ASN A 9 22.99 -11.06 -6.95
N ALA A 10 22.10 -11.14 -7.95
CA ALA A 10 20.94 -10.27 -8.04
C ALA A 10 19.80 -10.80 -7.14
N HIS A 11 19.70 -10.30 -5.91
CA HIS A 11 18.57 -10.60 -5.04
C HIS A 11 17.42 -9.64 -5.33
N ALA A 12 16.43 -10.08 -6.11
CA ALA A 12 15.15 -9.39 -6.19
C ALA A 12 14.44 -9.48 -4.83
N SER A 13 14.57 -8.44 -3.99
CA SER A 13 13.82 -8.35 -2.73
C SER A 13 12.44 -7.74 -3.01
N GLU A 14 11.56 -8.57 -3.58
CA GLU A 14 10.14 -8.27 -3.76
C GLU A 14 9.32 -9.15 -2.79
N TRP A 15 8.40 -8.52 -2.07
CA TRP A 15 7.46 -9.21 -1.19
C TRP A 15 6.04 -8.95 -1.66
N THR A 16 5.26 -10.02 -1.85
CA THR A 16 3.82 -9.91 -2.07
C THR A 16 3.11 -10.07 -0.73
N LEU A 17 2.32 -9.06 -0.34
CA LEU A 17 1.59 -9.07 0.93
C LEU A 17 0.24 -9.75 0.75
N ARG A 18 -0.10 -10.67 1.68
CA ARG A 18 -1.32 -11.48 1.72
C ARG A 18 -1.91 -11.48 3.12
N GLN A 19 -3.22 -11.73 3.22
CA GLN A 19 -3.87 -11.95 4.52
C GLN A 19 -3.86 -13.45 4.83
N GLY A 20 -2.88 -13.89 5.62
CA GLY A 20 -2.60 -15.32 5.81
C GLY A 20 -2.00 -15.97 4.57
N GLU A 21 -1.63 -17.25 4.69
CA GLU A 21 -0.90 -17.97 3.62
C GLU A 21 -1.72 -18.14 2.34
N GLN A 22 -3.04 -18.33 2.47
CA GLN A 22 -3.96 -18.56 1.34
C GLN A 22 -4.73 -17.30 0.91
N GLY A 23 -4.48 -16.16 1.56
CA GLY A 23 -5.20 -14.92 1.29
C GLY A 23 -4.90 -14.35 -0.09
N GLN A 24 -5.87 -13.61 -0.61
CA GLN A 24 -5.67 -12.83 -1.82
C GLN A 24 -4.57 -11.78 -1.58
N PRO A 25 -3.64 -11.63 -2.53
CA PRO A 25 -2.59 -10.64 -2.43
C PRO A 25 -3.18 -9.23 -2.56
N TYR A 26 -2.69 -8.30 -1.76
CA TYR A 26 -3.25 -6.95 -1.69
C TYR A 26 -2.23 -5.84 -1.98
N ALA A 27 -0.94 -6.11 -1.81
CA ALA A 27 0.12 -5.15 -2.13
C ALA A 27 1.43 -5.88 -2.48
N VAL A 28 2.35 -5.14 -3.07
CA VAL A 28 3.72 -5.58 -3.33
C VAL A 28 4.68 -4.54 -2.75
N VAL A 29 5.71 -4.99 -2.05
CA VAL A 29 6.81 -4.16 -1.54
C VAL A 29 8.10 -4.53 -2.25
N ARG A 30 8.83 -3.52 -2.72
CA ARG A 30 10.16 -3.68 -3.34
C ARG A 30 11.19 -2.91 -2.56
N ARG A 31 12.34 -3.53 -2.26
CA ARG A 31 13.49 -2.84 -1.67
C ARG A 31 14.35 -2.21 -2.76
N PHE A 32 14.77 -0.98 -2.51
CA PHE A 32 15.74 -0.24 -3.31
C PHE A 32 16.89 0.20 -2.41
N VAL A 33 18.08 0.20 -2.97
CA VAL A 33 19.28 0.71 -2.31
C VAL A 33 19.84 1.79 -3.22
N PHE A 34 20.02 2.99 -2.68
CA PHE A 34 20.59 4.14 -3.37
C PHE A 34 21.83 4.64 -2.61
N GLY A 35 22.59 5.56 -3.21
CA GLY A 35 23.70 6.24 -2.54
C GLY A 35 25.03 5.46 -2.56
N ASP A 36 25.94 5.90 -1.69
CA ASP A 36 27.30 5.37 -1.59
C ASP A 36 27.30 3.92 -1.06
N PRO A 37 28.09 3.00 -1.63
CA PRO A 37 28.17 1.61 -1.16
C PRO A 37 28.57 1.44 0.31
N ASN A 38 29.33 2.38 0.88
CA ASN A 38 29.73 2.40 2.29
C ASN A 38 28.64 2.98 3.21
N HIS A 39 27.71 3.76 2.64
CA HIS A 39 26.58 4.35 3.35
C HIS A 39 25.28 4.19 2.55
N PRO A 40 24.82 2.95 2.33
CA PRO A 40 23.69 2.68 1.45
C PRO A 40 22.39 3.22 2.06
N GLU A 41 21.64 3.95 1.24
CA GLU A 41 20.32 4.44 1.60
C GLU A 41 19.23 3.45 1.16
N VAL A 42 18.58 2.81 2.13
CA VAL A 42 17.55 1.81 1.86
C VAL A 42 16.16 2.43 1.84
N TRP A 43 15.43 2.15 0.77
CA TRP A 43 14.04 2.57 0.60
C TRP A 43 13.16 1.39 0.21
N PHE A 44 11.89 1.46 0.57
CA PHE A 44 10.89 0.45 0.25
C PHE A 44 9.75 1.10 -0.51
N ARG A 45 9.46 0.60 -1.71
CA ARG A 45 8.32 1.05 -2.52
C ARG A 45 7.16 0.11 -2.31
N ALA A 46 6.05 0.61 -1.76
CA ALA A 46 4.79 -0.10 -1.68
C ALA A 46 3.90 0.26 -2.87
N VAL A 47 3.37 -0.76 -3.54
CA VAL A 47 2.42 -0.62 -4.64
C VAL A 47 1.21 -1.54 -4.42
N THR A 48 0.08 -1.22 -5.06
CA THR A 48 -1.08 -2.12 -5.08
C THR A 48 -0.71 -3.44 -5.74
N TRP A 49 -1.43 -4.50 -5.40
CA TRP A 49 -1.27 -5.76 -6.12
C TRP A 49 -2.04 -5.73 -7.45
N ALA A 50 -1.37 -6.20 -8.50
CA ALA A 50 -1.96 -6.60 -9.77
C ALA A 50 -1.12 -7.75 -10.38
N PRO A 51 -1.72 -8.61 -11.23
CA PRO A 51 -1.01 -9.72 -11.88
C PRO A 51 0.21 -9.24 -12.68
N THR A 52 0.07 -8.11 -13.39
CA THR A 52 1.15 -7.46 -14.14
C THR A 52 1.58 -6.18 -13.44
N SER A 53 2.81 -5.73 -13.71
CA SER A 53 3.34 -4.47 -13.13
C SER A 53 2.52 -3.24 -13.52
N ASP A 54 1.97 -3.24 -14.73
CA ASP A 54 1.33 -2.05 -15.32
C ASP A 54 0.00 -1.71 -14.65
N GLY A 55 -0.65 -2.71 -14.02
CA GLY A 55 -1.85 -2.49 -13.21
C GLY A 55 -1.57 -2.05 -11.77
N ARG A 56 -0.30 -1.94 -11.36
CA ARG A 56 0.07 -1.59 -9.98
C ARG A 56 0.19 -0.08 -9.83
N GLU A 57 -0.43 0.45 -8.80
CA GLU A 57 -0.38 1.87 -8.44
C GLU A 57 0.54 2.10 -7.25
N LEU A 58 1.25 3.23 -7.25
CA LEU A 58 2.07 3.62 -6.13
C LEU A 58 1.20 3.93 -4.91
N ILE A 59 1.46 3.25 -3.80
CA ILE A 59 0.91 3.59 -2.49
C ILE A 59 1.83 4.60 -1.80
N GLY A 60 3.13 4.33 -1.81
CA GLY A 60 4.13 5.24 -1.26
C GLY A 60 5.53 4.65 -1.15
N TRP A 61 6.44 5.49 -0.66
CA TRP A 61 7.83 5.12 -0.32
C TRP A 61 8.02 5.20 1.19
N CYS A 62 8.77 4.24 1.74
CA CYS A 62 9.01 4.11 3.16
C CYS A 62 10.49 3.81 3.44
N ARG A 63 10.93 4.09 4.67
CA ARG A 63 12.30 3.84 5.13
C ARG A 63 12.50 2.43 5.68
N THR A 64 11.43 1.73 6.01
CA THR A 64 11.46 0.38 6.56
C THR A 64 10.44 -0.51 5.85
N LEU A 65 10.67 -1.83 5.91
CA LEU A 65 9.76 -2.83 5.34
C LEU A 65 8.41 -2.81 6.07
N GLU A 66 8.42 -2.65 7.39
CA GLU A 66 7.23 -2.60 8.26
C GLU A 66 6.34 -1.42 7.91
N ALA A 67 6.92 -0.24 7.68
CA ALA A 67 6.16 0.94 7.27
C ALA A 67 5.55 0.76 5.87
N ALA A 68 6.27 0.12 4.94
CA ALA A 68 5.75 -0.21 3.62
C ALA A 68 4.61 -1.25 3.69
N ALA A 69 4.75 -2.27 4.56
CA ALA A 69 3.72 -3.28 4.79
C ALA A 69 2.45 -2.67 5.41
N SER A 70 2.61 -1.80 6.42
CA SER A 70 1.52 -1.04 7.01
C SER A 70 0.81 -0.15 5.98
N ALA A 71 1.56 0.53 5.10
CA ALA A 71 0.96 1.32 4.02
C ALA A 71 0.14 0.44 3.05
N GLY A 72 0.63 -0.77 2.73
CA GLY A 72 -0.11 -1.75 1.94
C GLY A 72 -1.41 -2.20 2.61
N TRP A 73 -1.38 -2.43 3.92
CA TRP A 73 -2.56 -2.80 4.70
C TRP A 73 -3.58 -1.65 4.79
N ASP A 74 -3.11 -0.44 5.09
CA ASP A 74 -3.96 0.76 5.14
C ASP A 74 -4.67 0.99 3.80
N HIS A 75 -3.96 0.79 2.69
CA HIS A 75 -4.57 0.87 1.35
C HIS A 75 -5.71 -0.13 1.20
N ARG A 76 -5.49 -1.39 1.62
CA ARG A 76 -6.54 -2.42 1.56
C ARG A 76 -7.77 -2.00 2.36
N CYS A 77 -7.60 -1.60 3.61
CA CYS A 77 -8.71 -1.17 4.47
C CYS A 77 -9.44 0.06 3.90
N ALA A 78 -8.68 1.03 3.37
CA ALA A 78 -9.21 2.22 2.72
C ALA A 78 -10.04 1.86 1.47
N TYR A 79 -9.52 0.97 0.63
CA TYR A 79 -10.19 0.52 -0.59
C TYR A 79 -11.46 -0.27 -0.30
N GLU A 80 -11.43 -1.19 0.67
CA GLU A 80 -12.62 -1.92 1.12
C GLU A 80 -13.69 -0.96 1.65
N SER A 81 -13.30 -0.01 2.50
CA SER A 81 -14.21 1.01 3.06
C SER A 81 -14.83 1.88 1.96
N TRP A 82 -14.02 2.35 1.00
CA TRP A 82 -14.50 3.11 -0.16
C TRP A 82 -15.47 2.27 -1.02
N ARG A 83 -15.15 1.00 -1.29
CA ARG A 83 -16.00 0.10 -2.07
C ARG A 83 -17.36 -0.08 -1.41
N HIS A 84 -17.40 -0.27 -0.09
CA HIS A 84 -18.64 -0.39 0.66
C HIS A 84 -19.47 0.91 0.61
N HIS A 85 -18.83 2.08 0.73
CA HIS A 85 -19.50 3.38 0.60
C HIS A 85 -20.09 3.61 -0.80
N MET A 86 -19.38 3.21 -1.86
CA MET A 86 -19.89 3.34 -3.21
C MET A 86 -21.03 2.36 -3.49
N ALA A 87 -20.94 1.14 -2.96
CA ALA A 87 -21.99 0.13 -3.07
C ALA A 87 -23.27 0.53 -2.34
N SER A 88 -23.18 1.17 -1.17
CA SER A 88 -24.36 1.66 -0.43
C SER A 88 -25.11 2.76 -1.21
N LYS A 89 -24.38 3.53 -2.04
CA LYS A 89 -24.94 4.49 -2.99
C LYS A 89 -25.47 3.84 -4.28
N ARG A 90 -25.44 2.52 -4.39
CA ARG A 90 -25.84 1.74 -5.58
C ARG A 90 -25.12 2.21 -6.86
N THR A 91 -23.88 2.64 -6.73
CA THR A 91 -23.07 3.04 -7.90
C THR A 91 -22.68 1.80 -8.70
N ASP A 92 -22.83 1.83 -10.02
CA ASP A 92 -22.43 0.72 -10.87
C ASP A 92 -20.90 0.57 -10.96
N ALA A 93 -20.43 -0.60 -11.41
CA ALA A 93 -19.01 -0.93 -11.45
C ALA A 93 -18.18 -0.02 -12.39
N ALA A 94 -18.74 0.42 -13.52
CA ALA A 94 -18.04 1.29 -14.46
C ALA A 94 -17.83 2.69 -13.86
N THR A 95 -18.86 3.22 -13.20
CA THR A 95 -18.78 4.48 -12.48
C THR A 95 -17.83 4.39 -11.28
N MET A 96 -17.86 3.28 -10.52
CA MET A 96 -16.89 3.05 -9.44
C MET A 96 -15.45 3.07 -9.96
N SER A 97 -15.16 2.38 -11.06
CA SER A 97 -13.81 2.35 -11.65
C SER A 97 -13.33 3.75 -12.04
N ARG A 98 -14.19 4.57 -12.66
CA ARG A 98 -13.86 5.95 -13.05
C ARG A 98 -13.63 6.89 -11.87
N LEU A 99 -14.36 6.68 -10.77
CA LEU A 99 -14.31 7.53 -9.58
C LEU A 99 -13.30 7.05 -8.53
N ARG A 100 -12.61 5.92 -8.76
CA ARG A 100 -11.65 5.40 -7.79
C ARG A 100 -10.49 6.38 -7.62
N PRO A 101 -10.26 6.93 -6.41
CA PRO A 101 -9.12 7.79 -6.18
C PRO A 101 -7.81 7.00 -6.32
N PRO A 102 -6.69 7.67 -6.63
CA PRO A 102 -5.37 7.03 -6.63
C PRO A 102 -5.06 6.35 -5.30
N ALA A 103 -4.33 5.23 -5.34
CA ALA A 103 -4.01 4.44 -4.15
C ALA A 103 -3.38 5.27 -3.01
N ALA A 104 -2.44 6.16 -3.32
CA ALA A 104 -1.81 7.05 -2.35
C ALA A 104 -2.80 8.02 -1.68
N GLU A 105 -3.79 8.53 -2.42
CA GLU A 105 -4.81 9.44 -1.88
C GLU A 105 -5.79 8.72 -0.97
N LEU A 106 -6.23 7.51 -1.34
CA LEU A 106 -7.06 6.66 -0.49
C LEU A 106 -6.41 6.44 0.88
N VAL A 107 -5.12 6.09 0.90
CA VAL A 107 -4.37 5.93 2.16
C VAL A 107 -4.28 7.24 2.94
N ARG A 108 -4.01 8.35 2.26
CA ARG A 108 -3.93 9.67 2.91
C ARG A 108 -5.23 10.02 3.62
N PHE A 109 -6.37 9.89 2.93
CA PHE A 109 -7.68 10.20 3.50
C PHE A 109 -8.06 9.24 4.62
N TYR A 110 -7.79 7.95 4.44
CA TYR A 110 -8.04 6.94 5.47
C TYR A 110 -7.26 7.23 6.76
N ARG A 111 -5.95 7.49 6.66
CA ARG A 111 -5.11 7.85 7.81
C ARG A 111 -5.57 9.16 8.47
N ALA A 112 -6.02 10.14 7.69
CA ALA A 112 -6.56 11.38 8.22
C ALA A 112 -7.87 11.14 9.00
N ALA A 113 -8.74 10.26 8.51
CA ALA A 113 -9.98 9.89 9.19
C ALA A 113 -9.71 9.17 10.52
N LEU A 114 -8.74 8.24 10.56
CA LEU A 114 -8.35 7.54 11.80
C LEU A 114 -7.78 8.46 12.88
N ARG A 115 -7.15 9.58 12.50
CA ARG A 115 -6.58 10.55 13.45
C ARG A 115 -7.60 11.52 14.02
N ARG A 116 -8.80 11.62 13.43
CA ARG A 116 -9.82 12.55 13.92
C ARG A 116 -10.37 11.97 15.23
N PRO A 117 -10.24 12.66 16.38
CA PRO A 117 -10.83 12.18 17.62
C PRO A 117 -12.34 12.04 17.41
N SER A 118 -12.90 10.91 17.86
CA SER A 118 -14.34 10.74 17.98
C SER A 118 -14.86 11.93 18.76
N ALA A 119 -15.62 12.82 18.11
CA ALA A 119 -16.25 13.92 18.82
C ALA A 119 -17.17 13.29 19.86
N GLY A 120 -16.73 13.27 21.12
CA GLY A 120 -17.56 12.90 22.25
C GLY A 120 -18.76 13.85 22.33
N PRO A 121 -19.90 13.40 22.90
CA PRO A 121 -21.08 14.23 23.00
C PRO A 121 -20.74 15.54 23.73
N PRO A 122 -21.34 16.68 23.33
CA PRO A 122 -21.10 17.94 24.01
C PRO A 122 -21.49 17.81 25.48
N LEU A 123 -20.56 18.11 26.38
CA LEU A 123 -20.82 18.33 27.80
C LEU A 123 -21.89 19.42 27.91
N GLN A 124 -23.10 19.03 28.32
CA GLN A 124 -24.13 20.00 28.69
C GLN A 124 -23.71 20.67 30.00
N PRO A 125 -23.65 22.02 30.07
CA PRO A 125 -23.49 22.72 31.33
C PRO A 125 -24.80 22.61 32.13
N HIS A 126 -24.67 22.24 33.42
CA HIS A 126 -25.72 22.32 34.43
C HIS A 126 -25.88 23.76 34.94
#